data_AF-A0A9P4QZJ3-F1
#
_entry.id   AF-A0A9P4QZJ3-F1
#
_cell.length_a   1.000
_cell.length_b   1.000
_cell.length_c   1.000
_cell.angle_alpha   90.00
_cell.angle_beta   90.00
_cell.angle_gamma   90.00
#
_symmetry.space_group_name_H-M   'P 1'
#
loop_
_entity.id
_entity.type
_entity.pdbx_description
1 polymer ?
#
loop_
_entity_poly.entity_id
_entity_poly.type
_entity_poly.pdbx_seq_one_letter_code
_entity_poly.pdbx_strand_id
1 'polypeptide(L)'
;MLCLFVAGKECTKQNGATRVVPGSHLWDFTAPPPSYAASPEKFAHAEMSPGDAFMMLGGVYHGAGSNTTTDEERLVYAAFATRGYLRQEENQYLANDLERIKELPVELQRFAGFGASKPYMGWVEMEEPVRLLNPGLEEDAVDFW
;
A
#
# COMPACT_ATOMS: atom_id res chain seq x y z
N MET A 1 -3.37 5.73 -5.56
CA MET A 1 -2.64 4.68 -4.84
C MET A 1 -2.09 5.27 -3.55
N LEU A 2 -2.24 4.56 -2.45
CA LEU A 2 -1.61 4.83 -1.16
C LEU A 2 -0.69 3.65 -0.84
N CYS A 3 0.55 3.92 -0.47
CA CYS A 3 1.53 2.90 -0.12
C CYS A 3 1.80 2.96 1.37
N LEU A 4 1.82 1.80 2.03
CA LEU A 4 2.22 1.62 3.43
C LEU A 4 3.42 0.69 3.45
N PHE A 5 4.54 1.18 3.98
CA PHE A 5 5.77 0.43 4.17
C PHE A 5 6.01 0.24 5.66
N VAL A 6 6.13 -1.00 6.11
CA VAL A 6 6.43 -1.34 7.51
C VAL A 6 7.82 -1.94 7.58
N ALA A 7 8.66 -1.40 8.44
CA ALA A 7 10.00 -1.90 8.66
C ALA A 7 9.97 -3.26 9.37
N GLY A 8 10.47 -4.31 8.70
CA GLY A 8 10.75 -5.61 9.33
C GLY A 8 12.14 -5.66 9.98
N LYS A 9 13.05 -4.81 9.49
CA LYS A 9 14.38 -4.54 10.04
C LYS A 9 14.66 -3.05 10.06
N GLU A 10 15.71 -2.65 10.76
CA GLU A 10 16.19 -1.28 10.77
C GLU A 10 16.43 -0.77 9.35
N CYS A 11 15.86 0.38 9.02
CA CYS A 11 16.05 1.09 7.77
C CYS A 11 16.86 2.34 8.07
N THR A 12 18.06 2.42 7.52
CA THR A 12 18.95 3.59 7.61
C THR A 12 19.25 4.11 6.21
N LYS A 13 19.70 5.36 6.11
CA LYS A 13 20.13 5.93 4.83
C LYS A 13 21.23 5.08 4.16
N GLN A 14 22.12 4.49 4.95
CA GLN A 14 23.26 3.67 4.50
C GLN A 14 22.82 2.28 4.01
N ASN A 15 21.85 1.66 4.67
CA ASN A 15 21.37 0.33 4.29
C ASN A 15 20.23 0.35 3.26
N GLY A 16 19.91 1.53 2.72
CA GLY A 16 19.03 1.69 1.58
C GLY A 16 17.58 2.02 1.93
N ALA A 17 17.33 2.73 3.03
CA ALA A 17 16.03 3.31 3.35
C ALA A 17 15.39 3.98 2.12
N THR A 18 14.07 3.84 2.00
CA THR A 18 13.31 4.38 0.87
C THR A 18 13.57 5.88 0.76
N ARG A 19 13.99 6.33 -0.43
CA ARG A 19 14.19 7.73 -0.74
C ARG A 19 12.89 8.30 -1.27
N VAL A 20 12.54 9.50 -0.81
CA VAL A 20 11.38 10.24 -1.29
C VAL A 20 11.74 11.69 -1.53
N VAL A 21 11.06 12.32 -2.49
CA VAL A 21 11.15 13.76 -2.73
C VAL A 21 9.87 14.41 -2.17
N PRO A 22 9.89 14.99 -0.96
CA PRO A 22 8.70 15.57 -0.35
C PRO A 22 8.07 16.64 -1.24
N GLY A 23 6.73 16.66 -1.33
CA GLY A 23 5.98 17.62 -2.15
C GLY A 23 5.95 17.32 -3.66
N SER A 24 6.73 16.36 -4.17
CA SER A 24 6.77 16.04 -5.61
C SER A 24 5.44 15.59 -6.21
N HIS A 25 4.50 15.10 -5.39
CA HIS A 25 3.14 14.77 -5.82
C HIS A 25 2.30 15.98 -6.26
N LEU A 26 2.79 17.21 -6.04
CA LEU A 26 2.17 18.46 -6.50
C LEU A 26 2.86 19.04 -7.74
N TRP A 27 3.94 18.41 -8.21
CA TRP A 27 4.67 18.89 -9.37
C TRP A 27 3.98 18.50 -10.67
N ASP A 28 4.33 19.22 -11.73
CA ASP A 28 3.89 18.86 -13.07
C ASP A 28 4.46 17.49 -13.47
N PHE A 29 3.62 16.62 -14.03
CA PHE A 29 3.98 15.25 -14.39
C PHE A 29 5.03 15.16 -15.51
N THR A 30 5.26 16.26 -16.24
CA THR A 30 6.31 16.36 -17.26
C THR A 30 7.69 16.67 -16.69
N ALA A 31 7.77 17.13 -15.42
CA ALA A 31 9.04 17.35 -14.75
C ALA A 31 9.70 16.00 -14.46
N PRO A 32 10.96 15.75 -14.88
CA PRO A 32 11.64 14.52 -14.50
C PRO A 32 11.97 14.50 -13.00
N PRO A 33 12.09 13.32 -12.37
CA PRO A 33 12.60 13.24 -11.01
C PRO A 33 14.02 13.82 -10.94
N PRO A 34 14.39 14.49 -9.84
CA PRO A 34 15.76 14.98 -9.66
C PRO A 34 16.76 13.82 -9.65
N SER A 35 18.00 14.08 -10.04
CA SER A 35 19.08 13.11 -9.88
C SER A 35 19.53 13.08 -8.43
N TYR A 36 19.52 11.91 -7.80
CA TYR A 36 20.04 11.76 -6.44
C TYR A 36 21.53 12.11 -6.34
N ALA A 37 22.32 11.77 -7.37
CA ALA A 37 23.76 12.07 -7.38
C ALA A 37 24.03 13.59 -7.50
N ALA A 38 23.16 14.33 -8.18
CA ALA A 38 23.34 15.77 -8.39
C ALA A 38 22.70 16.63 -7.30
N SER A 39 21.64 16.15 -6.64
CA SER A 39 20.85 16.93 -5.67
C SER A 39 20.34 16.06 -4.51
N PRO A 40 21.25 15.42 -3.73
CA PRO A 40 20.87 14.51 -2.65
C PRO A 40 20.04 15.19 -1.53
N GLU A 41 20.19 16.50 -1.35
CA GLU A 41 19.45 17.31 -0.38
C GLU A 41 17.95 17.40 -0.66
N LYS A 42 17.52 17.12 -1.90
CA LYS A 42 16.09 17.06 -2.25
C LYS A 42 15.40 15.78 -1.77
N PHE A 43 16.17 14.81 -1.29
CA PHE A 43 15.66 13.50 -0.92
C PHE A 43 15.67 13.30 0.59
N ALA A 44 14.48 13.08 1.14
CA ALA A 44 14.34 12.52 2.47
C ALA A 44 14.51 11.00 2.42
N HIS A 45 15.00 10.40 3.51
CA HIS A 45 15.12 8.95 3.66
C HIS A 45 14.15 8.52 4.74
N ALA A 46 13.32 7.51 4.45
CA ALA A 46 12.41 6.91 5.42
C ALA A 46 13.19 5.97 6.35
N GLU A 47 14.00 6.56 7.23
CA GLU A 47 14.69 5.84 8.29
C GLU A 47 13.68 5.41 9.35
N MET A 48 13.71 4.14 9.72
CA MET A 48 12.65 3.47 10.48
C MET A 48 13.25 2.37 11.35
N SER A 49 12.78 2.25 12.58
CA SER A 49 13.01 1.08 13.43
C SER A 49 12.02 -0.04 13.08
N PRO A 50 12.30 -1.32 13.39
CA PRO A 50 11.35 -2.40 13.18
C PRO A 50 9.98 -2.10 13.83
N GLY A 51 8.91 -2.22 13.06
CA GLY A 51 7.55 -1.88 13.46
C GLY A 51 7.10 -0.46 13.11
N ASP A 52 8.03 0.46 12.81
CA ASP A 52 7.66 1.78 12.28
C ASP A 52 7.05 1.66 10.88
N ALA A 53 6.19 2.61 10.55
CA ALA A 53 5.49 2.65 9.28
C ALA A 53 5.68 4.00 8.56
N PHE A 54 5.96 3.92 7.26
CA PHE A 54 6.01 5.04 6.35
C PHE A 54 4.86 4.95 5.34
N MET A 55 4.12 6.05 5.19
CA MET A 55 3.03 6.16 4.22
C MET A 55 3.36 7.19 3.15
N MET A 56 3.00 6.89 1.90
CA MET A 56 3.12 7.85 0.79
C MET A 56 1.99 7.72 -0.22
N LEU A 57 1.67 8.83 -0.88
CA LEU A 57 0.82 8.83 -2.06
C LEU A 57 1.63 8.34 -3.28
N GLY A 58 1.01 7.55 -4.14
CA GLY A 58 1.68 7.00 -5.34
C GLY A 58 2.16 8.04 -6.37
N GLY A 59 1.78 9.32 -6.20
CA GLY A 59 2.28 10.43 -7.02
C GLY A 59 3.61 11.01 -6.52
N VAL A 60 4.13 10.58 -5.37
CA VAL A 60 5.42 11.05 -4.85
C VAL A 60 6.56 10.34 -5.59
N TYR A 61 7.57 11.09 -6.06
CA TYR A 61 8.80 10.48 -6.53
C TYR A 61 9.53 9.80 -5.39
N HIS A 62 9.80 8.52 -5.59
CA HIS A 62 10.45 7.67 -4.60
C HIS A 62 11.26 6.57 -5.29
N GLY A 63 12.11 5.93 -4.51
CA GLY A 63 12.86 4.76 -4.95
C GLY A 63 13.58 4.09 -3.78
N ALA A 64 13.92 2.82 -3.93
CA ALA A 64 14.76 2.13 -2.95
C ALA A 64 16.13 2.83 -2.86
N GLY A 65 16.62 3.05 -1.63
CA GLY A 65 17.98 3.52 -1.44
C GLY A 65 18.98 2.43 -1.82
N SER A 66 20.20 2.83 -2.21
CA SER A 66 21.30 1.88 -2.37
C SER A 66 21.74 1.41 -1.00
N ASN A 67 21.79 0.10 -0.78
CA ASN A 67 22.45 -0.47 0.39
C ASN A 67 23.97 -0.47 0.12
N THR A 68 24.73 0.27 0.92
CA THR A 68 26.20 0.35 0.82
C THR A 68 26.93 -0.33 1.99
N THR A 69 26.18 -0.98 2.87
CA THR A 69 26.74 -1.78 3.96
C THR A 69 27.23 -3.12 3.42
N THR A 70 28.05 -3.83 4.20
CA THR A 70 28.59 -5.15 3.81
C THR A 70 27.87 -6.32 4.47
N ASP A 71 27.15 -6.05 5.56
CA ASP A 71 26.64 -7.05 6.50
C ASP A 71 25.21 -6.76 6.97
N GLU A 72 24.55 -5.70 6.47
CA GLU A 72 23.14 -5.44 6.77
C GLU A 72 22.23 -5.77 5.59
N GLU A 73 21.04 -6.27 5.92
CA GLU A 73 19.94 -6.41 4.98
C GLU A 73 18.75 -5.55 5.41
N ARG A 74 18.06 -4.96 4.43
CA ARG A 74 16.88 -4.13 4.64
C ARG A 74 15.63 -4.91 4.26
N LEU A 75 14.78 -5.19 5.24
CA LEU A 75 13.48 -5.84 5.04
C LEU A 75 12.35 -4.85 5.29
N VAL A 76 11.50 -4.66 4.28
CA VAL A 76 10.30 -3.82 4.37
C VAL A 76 9.12 -4.58 3.79
N TYR A 77 8.02 -4.62 4.54
CA TYR A 77 6.74 -5.13 4.08
C TYR A 77 5.98 -3.99 3.40
N ALA A 78 5.52 -4.22 2.18
CA ALA A 78 4.80 -3.22 1.40
C ALA A 78 3.36 -3.64 1.17
N ALA A 79 2.42 -2.76 1.53
CA ALA A 79 1.01 -2.89 1.20
C ALA A 79 0.59 -1.69 0.34
N PHE A 80 -0.10 -1.97 -0.77
CA PHE A 80 -0.56 -0.96 -1.72
C PHE A 80 -2.08 -0.96 -1.76
N ALA A 81 -2.68 0.19 -1.47
CA ALA A 81 -4.10 0.43 -1.61
C ALA A 81 -4.39 1.22 -2.89
N THR A 82 -5.40 0.78 -3.62
CA THR A 82 -5.92 1.49 -4.80
C THR A 82 -7.39 1.83 -4.60
N ARG A 83 -7.95 2.64 -5.50
CA ARG A 83 -9.40 2.91 -5.49
C ARG A 83 -10.13 1.61 -5.83
N GLY A 84 -11.26 1.33 -5.20
CA GLY A 84 -11.97 0.06 -5.38
C GLY A 84 -12.47 -0.23 -6.80
N TYR A 85 -12.52 0.78 -7.68
CA TYR A 85 -12.83 0.63 -9.11
C TYR A 85 -11.58 0.36 -9.99
N LEU A 86 -10.39 0.30 -9.40
CA LEU A 86 -9.16 -0.05 -10.09
C LEU A 86 -8.78 -1.50 -9.77
N ARG A 87 -8.22 -2.19 -10.75
CA ARG A 87 -7.75 -3.57 -10.59
C ARG A 87 -6.61 -3.64 -9.58
N GLN A 88 -6.67 -4.60 -8.66
CA GLN A 88 -5.55 -4.93 -7.76
C GLN A 88 -4.37 -5.50 -8.56
N GLU A 89 -3.15 -5.19 -8.13
CA GLU A 89 -1.92 -5.69 -8.77
C GLU A 89 -1.81 -7.21 -8.65
N GLU A 90 -2.00 -7.73 -7.43
CA GLU A 90 -2.13 -9.16 -7.16
C GLU A 90 -3.60 -9.56 -7.10
N ASN A 91 -3.94 -10.71 -7.69
CA ASN A 91 -5.29 -11.23 -7.68
C ASN A 91 -5.60 -11.90 -6.32
N GLN A 92 -6.11 -11.12 -5.38
CA GLN A 92 -6.38 -11.55 -4.01
C GLN A 92 -7.39 -12.71 -3.91
N TYR A 93 -8.31 -12.83 -4.87
CA TYR A 93 -9.33 -13.89 -4.91
C TYR A 93 -8.75 -15.28 -5.18
N LEU A 94 -7.58 -15.35 -5.83
CA LEU A 94 -6.90 -16.60 -6.16
C LEU A 94 -5.62 -16.80 -5.35
N ALA A 95 -4.99 -15.72 -4.90
CA ALA A 95 -3.75 -15.76 -4.14
C ALA A 95 -3.94 -16.27 -2.70
N ASN A 96 -5.15 -16.12 -2.14
CA ASN A 96 -5.44 -16.45 -0.75
C ASN A 96 -6.48 -17.58 -0.63
N ASP A 97 -6.36 -18.36 0.44
CA ASP A 97 -7.39 -19.32 0.84
C ASP A 97 -8.62 -18.57 1.37
N LEU A 98 -9.79 -18.86 0.79
CA LEU A 98 -11.05 -18.22 1.16
C LEU A 98 -11.44 -18.48 2.62
N GLU A 99 -11.11 -19.65 3.17
CA GLU A 99 -11.40 -19.96 4.57
C GLU A 99 -10.56 -19.10 5.52
N ARG A 100 -9.32 -18.77 5.14
CA ARG A 100 -8.47 -17.84 5.89
C ARG A 100 -8.98 -16.41 5.80
N ILE A 101 -9.49 -15.98 4.64
CA ILE A 101 -10.09 -14.65 4.48
C ILE A 101 -11.30 -14.49 5.41
N LYS A 102 -12.16 -15.50 5.53
CA LYS A 102 -13.35 -15.46 6.42
C LYS A 102 -13.01 -15.25 7.89
N GLU A 103 -11.81 -15.64 8.32
CA GLU A 103 -11.33 -15.44 9.70
C GLU A 103 -10.93 -13.98 9.99
N LEU A 104 -10.74 -13.15 8.96
CA LEU A 104 -10.37 -11.74 9.12
C LEU A 104 -11.57 -10.88 9.59
N PRO A 105 -11.33 -9.75 10.27
CA PRO A 105 -12.34 -8.71 10.46
C PRO A 105 -12.99 -8.31 9.13
N VAL A 106 -14.29 -8.02 9.14
CA VAL A 106 -15.08 -7.70 7.94
C VAL A 106 -14.46 -6.56 7.13
N GLU A 107 -13.89 -5.56 7.79
CA GLU A 107 -13.21 -4.43 7.16
C GLU A 107 -11.98 -4.87 6.37
N LEU A 108 -11.22 -5.85 6.88
CA LEU A 108 -10.06 -6.41 6.19
C LEU A 108 -10.48 -7.34 5.04
N GLN A 109 -11.59 -8.07 5.18
CA GLN A 109 -12.17 -8.80 4.05
C GLN A 109 -12.55 -7.85 2.91
N ARG A 110 -13.23 -6.74 3.24
CA ARG A 110 -13.56 -5.68 2.29
C ARG A 110 -12.30 -5.11 1.64
N PHE A 111 -11.28 -4.76 2.43
CA PHE A 111 -10.00 -4.23 1.96
C PHE A 111 -9.24 -5.21 1.05
N ALA A 112 -9.30 -6.51 1.32
CA ALA A 112 -8.70 -7.56 0.51
C ALA A 112 -9.37 -7.72 -0.87
N GLY A 113 -10.50 -7.06 -1.12
CA GLY A 113 -11.20 -7.06 -2.41
C GLY A 113 -12.60 -7.66 -2.36
N PHE A 114 -13.05 -8.19 -1.22
CA PHE A 114 -14.39 -8.78 -1.09
C PHE A 114 -15.48 -7.74 -0.80
N GLY A 115 -15.14 -6.45 -0.80
CA GLY A 115 -16.10 -5.35 -0.73
C GLY A 115 -16.45 -4.81 -2.11
N ALA A 116 -17.65 -4.23 -2.26
CA ALA A 116 -17.98 -3.49 -3.46
C ALA A 116 -17.44 -2.05 -3.39
N SER A 117 -16.98 -1.52 -4.52
CA SER A 117 -16.74 -0.09 -4.72
C SER A 117 -18.02 0.55 -5.23
N LYS A 118 -18.86 0.99 -4.30
CA LYS A 118 -20.15 1.60 -4.67
C LYS A 118 -19.95 2.90 -5.47
N PRO A 119 -20.84 3.18 -6.44
CA PRO A 119 -21.97 2.34 -6.86
C PRO A 119 -21.63 1.33 -7.98
N TYR A 120 -20.41 1.29 -8.52
CA TYR A 120 -20.18 0.75 -9.86
C TYR A 120 -19.39 -0.56 -9.98
N MET A 121 -18.64 -1.03 -8.98
CA MET A 121 -17.72 -2.17 -9.17
C MET A 121 -17.66 -3.14 -7.99
N GLY A 122 -17.29 -4.40 -8.29
CA GLY A 122 -17.00 -5.42 -7.28
C GLY A 122 -18.20 -6.23 -6.79
N TRP A 123 -19.34 -6.17 -7.49
CA TRP A 123 -20.55 -6.93 -7.14
C TRP A 123 -20.46 -8.39 -7.55
N VAL A 124 -21.09 -9.28 -6.78
CA VAL A 124 -21.39 -10.66 -7.16
C VAL A 124 -22.89 -10.87 -6.96
N GLU A 125 -23.60 -11.28 -8.02
CA GLU A 125 -25.08 -11.41 -8.00
C GLU A 125 -25.80 -10.15 -7.48
N MET A 126 -25.32 -8.97 -7.88
CA MET A 126 -25.81 -7.65 -7.44
C MET A 126 -25.66 -7.34 -5.94
N GLU A 127 -24.86 -8.13 -5.22
CA GLU A 127 -24.59 -8.01 -3.79
C GLU A 127 -23.10 -7.77 -3.51
N GLU A 128 -22.79 -7.29 -2.30
CA GLU A 128 -21.40 -7.20 -1.85
C GLU A 128 -20.85 -8.62 -1.58
N PRO A 129 -19.69 -9.01 -2.15
CA PRO A 129 -19.15 -10.36 -1.98
C PRO A 129 -18.91 -10.75 -0.51
N VAL A 130 -18.63 -9.77 0.36
CA VAL A 130 -18.45 -9.98 1.80
C VAL A 130 -19.69 -10.59 2.47
N ARG A 131 -20.89 -10.40 1.93
CA ARG A 131 -22.13 -11.05 2.42
C ARG A 131 -22.14 -12.55 2.12
N LEU A 132 -21.55 -12.97 1.00
CA LEU A 132 -21.40 -14.40 0.68
C LEU A 132 -20.41 -15.08 1.63
N LEU A 133 -19.42 -14.33 2.13
CA LEU A 133 -18.49 -14.80 3.15
C LEU A 133 -19.11 -14.83 4.55
N ASN A 134 -20.05 -13.93 4.82
CA ASN A 134 -20.65 -13.73 6.14
C ASN A 134 -22.20 -13.68 6.04
N PRO A 135 -22.90 -14.83 5.94
CA PRO A 135 -24.35 -14.87 5.69
C PRO A 135 -25.24 -14.23 6.77
N GLY A 136 -24.69 -13.88 7.93
CA GLY A 136 -25.40 -13.20 9.03
C GLY A 136 -25.02 -11.74 9.21
N LEU A 137 -24.22 -11.16 8.30
CA LEU A 137 -23.84 -9.75 8.36
C LEU A 137 -25.07 -8.88 8.07
N GLU A 138 -25.51 -8.09 9.06
CA GLU A 138 -26.61 -7.16 8.88
C GLU A 138 -26.23 -6.00 7.96
N GLU A 139 -27.23 -5.23 7.50
CA GLU A 139 -26.98 -3.98 6.80
C GLU A 139 -26.41 -2.93 7.74
N ASP A 140 -25.09 -2.92 7.85
CA ASP A 140 -24.41 -1.75 8.37
C ASP A 140 -24.71 -0.60 7.41
N ALA A 141 -25.07 0.57 7.93
CA ALA A 141 -24.83 1.81 7.23
C ALA A 141 -23.32 1.91 7.06
N VAL A 142 -22.77 1.33 6.00
CA VAL A 142 -21.33 1.37 5.74
C VAL A 142 -20.99 2.83 5.61
N ASP A 143 -20.36 3.37 6.64
CA ASP A 143 -19.93 4.76 6.66
C ASP A 143 -19.02 4.99 5.46
N PHE A 144 -19.37 6.07 4.77
CA PHE A 144 -18.84 6.46 3.48
C PHE A 144 -17.31 6.59 3.53
N TRP A 145 -16.63 6.00 2.55
CA TRP A 145 -15.35 6.51 2.05
C TRP A 145 -15.55 7.06 0.65
#